data_AF-A0A836UH25-F1
#
_entry.id   AF-A0A836UH25-F1
#
_cell.length_a   1.000
_cell.length_b   1.000
_cell.length_c   1.000
_cell.angle_alpha   90.00
_cell.angle_beta   90.00
_cell.angle_gamma   90.00
#
_symmetry.space_group_name_H-M   'P 1'
#
loop_
_entity.id
_entity.type
_entity.pdbx_description
1 polymer ?
#
loop_
_entity_poly.entity_id
_entity_poly.type
_entity_poly.pdbx_seq_one_letter_code
_entity_poly.pdbx_strand_id
1 'polypeptide(L)'
;MEHLNSPPASERNERLAVIVDRCLESEAAYKLFDMLGAVSRLDMEDRFEYIELVKESGLYSDEEINAIERLIVSGTAGYFKDVIDQVRDEQVQREIGQLLT
;
A
#
# COMPACT_ATOMS: atom_id res chain seq x y z
N MET A 1 -24.85 -6.56 20.03
CA MET A 1 -24.92 -5.27 19.30
C MET A 1 -23.50 -4.91 18.96
N GLU A 2 -23.11 -5.01 17.69
CA GLU A 2 -21.99 -4.28 17.07
C GLU A 2 -22.00 -4.61 15.58
N HIS A 3 -22.80 -3.87 14.80
CA HIS A 3 -22.63 -3.85 13.36
C HIS A 3 -21.44 -2.95 13.08
N LEU A 4 -20.29 -3.56 12.75
CA LEU A 4 -19.13 -2.90 12.19
C LEU A 4 -19.57 -2.16 10.92
N ASN A 5 -19.81 -0.87 11.09
CA ASN A 5 -20.14 0.03 10.00
C ASN A 5 -18.87 0.21 9.17
N SER A 6 -18.69 -0.66 8.18
CA SER A 6 -17.66 -0.46 7.17
C SER A 6 -17.94 0.89 6.48
N PRO A 7 -16.94 1.76 6.30
CA PRO A 7 -17.16 3.05 5.65
C PRO A 7 -17.79 2.83 4.27
N PRO A 8 -18.71 3.71 3.83
CA PRO A 8 -19.33 3.60 2.53
C PRO A 8 -18.27 3.56 1.43
N ALA A 9 -18.54 2.83 0.35
CA ALA A 9 -17.57 2.59 -0.72
C ALA A 9 -16.94 3.88 -1.30
N SER A 10 -17.63 5.02 -1.23
CA SER A 10 -17.11 6.35 -1.61
C SER A 10 -15.91 6.78 -0.77
N GLU A 11 -16.00 6.72 0.55
CA GLU A 11 -14.89 7.12 1.45
C GLU A 11 -13.68 6.20 1.29
N ARG A 12 -13.90 4.91 1.07
CA ARG A 12 -12.82 3.95 0.82
C ARG A 12 -12.09 4.27 -0.49
N ASN A 13 -12.84 4.63 -1.53
CA ASN A 13 -12.28 4.98 -2.83
C ASN A 13 -11.54 6.32 -2.79
N GLU A 14 -12.03 7.30 -2.04
CA GLU A 14 -11.35 8.59 -1.84
C GLU A 14 -10.02 8.41 -1.10
N ARG A 15 -9.99 7.60 -0.03
CA ARG A 15 -8.74 7.29 0.68
C ARG A 15 -7.75 6.54 -0.21
N LEU A 16 -8.23 5.61 -1.03
CA LEU A 16 -7.42 4.90 -1.99
C LEU A 16 -6.81 5.86 -3.03
N ALA A 17 -7.60 6.80 -3.55
CA ALA A 17 -7.13 7.82 -4.48
C ALA A 17 -6.00 8.66 -3.87
N VAL A 18 -6.14 9.11 -2.62
CA VAL A 18 -5.09 9.87 -1.92
C VAL A 18 -3.78 9.06 -1.78
N ILE A 19 -3.88 7.76 -1.50
CA ILE A 19 -2.70 6.89 -1.41
C ILE A 19 -2.04 6.72 -2.78
N VAL A 20 -2.83 6.50 -3.82
CA VAL A 20 -2.36 6.37 -5.20
C VAL A 20 -1.66 7.65 -5.65
N ASP A 21 -2.28 8.81 -5.47
CA ASP A 21 -1.71 10.11 -5.86
C ASP A 21 -0.35 10.33 -5.18
N ARG A 22 -0.25 10.06 -3.87
CA ARG A 22 1.02 10.17 -3.14
C ARG A 22 2.10 9.21 -3.65
N CYS A 23 1.73 8.01 -4.08
CA CYS A 23 2.69 7.05 -4.64
C CYS A 23 3.14 7.43 -6.06
N LEU A 24 2.29 8.11 -6.82
CA LEU A 24 2.65 8.65 -8.14
C LEU A 24 3.57 9.86 -8.03
N GLU A 25 3.38 10.69 -7.00
CA GLU A 25 4.19 11.89 -6.75
C GLU A 25 5.55 11.62 -6.07
N SER A 26 5.71 10.48 -5.38
CA SER A 26 6.90 10.17 -4.59
C SER A 26 7.43 8.75 -4.84
N GLU A 27 8.63 8.68 -5.44
CA GLU A 27 9.32 7.41 -5.68
C GLU A 27 9.59 6.65 -4.36
N ALA A 28 9.87 7.35 -3.27
CA ALA A 28 10.07 6.73 -1.96
C ALA A 28 8.79 6.09 -1.43
N ALA A 29 7.64 6.76 -1.60
CA ALA A 29 6.33 6.21 -1.22
C ALA A 29 5.98 4.98 -2.06
N TYR A 30 6.24 5.05 -3.38
CA TYR A 30 6.07 3.91 -4.27
C TYR A 30 6.91 2.70 -3.83
N LYS A 31 8.21 2.90 -3.55
CA LYS A 31 9.12 1.82 -3.11
C LYS A 31 8.70 1.23 -1.76
N LEU A 32 8.19 2.05 -0.85
CA LEU A 32 7.65 1.56 0.42
C LEU A 32 6.44 0.65 0.18
N PHE A 33 5.47 1.08 -0.64
CA PHE A 33 4.30 0.27 -0.97
C PHE A 33 4.63 -0.97 -1.79
N ASP A 34 5.67 -0.91 -2.63
CA ASP A 34 6.21 -2.06 -3.35
C ASP A 34 6.73 -3.13 -2.38
N MET A 35 7.57 -2.71 -1.40
CA MET A 35 8.08 -3.60 -0.36
C MET A 35 6.96 -4.18 0.50
N LEU A 36 6.07 -3.35 1.03
CA LEU A 36 4.95 -3.80 1.87
C LEU A 36 4.01 -4.72 1.09
N GLY A 37 3.77 -4.42 -0.19
CA GLY A 37 2.98 -5.24 -1.10
C GLY A 37 3.61 -6.62 -1.30
N ALA A 38 4.93 -6.69 -1.52
CA ALA A 38 5.66 -7.94 -1.65
C ALA A 38 5.62 -8.77 -0.35
N VAL A 39 5.91 -8.16 0.80
CA VAL A 39 5.89 -8.85 2.10
C VAL A 39 4.49 -9.37 2.44
N SER A 40 3.44 -8.61 2.13
CA SER A 40 2.05 -9.04 2.38
C SER A 40 1.61 -10.29 1.61
N ARG A 41 2.38 -10.71 0.59
CA ARG A 41 2.13 -11.92 -0.21
C ARG A 41 2.97 -13.13 0.22
N LEU A 42 3.94 -12.94 1.12
CA LEU A 42 4.71 -14.03 1.71
C LEU A 42 3.83 -14.89 2.60
N ASP A 43 4.36 -16.00 3.12
CA ASP A 43 3.63 -16.79 4.09
C ASP A 43 3.51 -16.06 5.44
N MET A 44 2.77 -16.65 6.38
CA MET A 44 2.49 -15.98 7.65
C MET A 44 3.74 -15.87 8.53
N GLU A 45 4.67 -16.82 8.44
CA GLU A 45 5.90 -16.85 9.24
C GLU A 45 6.84 -15.72 8.79
N ASP A 46 7.08 -15.61 7.48
CA ASP A 46 7.89 -14.57 6.87
C ASP A 46 7.33 -13.15 7.15
N ARG A 47 6.00 -13.01 7.15
CA ARG A 47 5.35 -11.73 7.49
C ARG A 47 5.64 -11.31 8.93
N PHE A 48 5.58 -12.25 9.87
CA PHE A 48 5.87 -11.96 11.28
C PHE A 48 7.34 -11.66 11.49
N GLU A 49 8.25 -12.40 10.84
CA GLU A 49 9.68 -12.11 10.89
C GLU A 49 9.97 -10.68 10.42
N TYR A 50 9.37 -10.25 9.31
CA TYR A 50 9.51 -8.88 8.84
C TYR A 50 9.00 -7.84 9.87
N ILE A 51 7.87 -8.09 10.52
CA ILE A 51 7.31 -7.18 11.53
C ILE A 51 8.26 -7.07 12.74
N GLU A 52 8.87 -8.17 13.17
CA GLU A 52 9.87 -8.15 14.24
C GLU A 52 11.12 -7.36 13.83
N LEU A 53 11.61 -7.52 12.60
CA LEU A 53 12.72 -6.68 12.07
C LEU A 53 12.36 -5.19 12.08
N VAL A 54 11.13 -4.82 11.73
CA VAL A 54 10.65 -3.45 11.78
C VAL A 54 10.65 -2.91 13.21
N LYS A 55 10.20 -3.71 14.19
CA LYS A 55 10.24 -3.35 15.61
C LYS A 55 11.66 -3.17 16.12
N GLU A 56 12.55 -4.10 15.79
CA GLU A 56 13.96 -4.08 16.21
C GLU A 56 14.75 -2.91 15.60
N SER A 57 14.32 -2.40 14.45
CA SER A 57 14.98 -1.26 13.78
C SER A 57 14.98 0.01 14.62
N GLY A 58 13.98 0.20 15.50
CA GLY A 58 13.78 1.43 16.28
C GLY A 58 13.52 2.69 15.44
N LEU A 59 13.24 2.53 14.14
CA LEU A 59 13.04 3.65 13.20
C LEU A 59 11.60 4.16 13.17
N TYR A 60 10.66 3.35 13.66
CA TYR A 60 9.23 3.60 13.58
C TYR A 60 8.65 3.72 14.99
N SER A 61 7.69 4.62 15.15
CA SER A 61 6.86 4.69 16.35
C SER A 61 5.95 3.47 16.47
N ASP A 62 5.46 3.19 17.69
CA ASP A 62 4.52 2.10 17.93
C ASP A 62 3.25 2.21 17.05
N GLU A 63 2.79 3.43 16.77
CA GLU A 63 1.66 3.67 15.88
C GLU A 63 1.95 3.28 14.42
N GLU A 64 3.15 3.64 13.93
CA GLU A 64 3.60 3.29 12.58
C GLU A 64 3.82 1.79 12.43
N ILE A 65 4.41 1.14 13.45
CA ILE A 65 4.60 -0.31 13.48
C ILE A 65 3.24 -1.02 13.41
N ASN A 66 2.27 -0.58 14.22
CA ASN A 66 0.91 -1.14 14.20
C ASN A 66 0.22 -0.95 12.84
N ALA A 67 0.45 0.18 12.17
CA ALA A 67 -0.08 0.42 10.83
C ALA A 67 0.55 -0.50 9.78
N ILE A 68 1.88 -0.67 9.82
CA ILE A 68 2.64 -1.57 8.94
C ILE A 68 2.18 -3.02 9.14
N GLU A 69 2.09 -3.48 10.39
CA GLU A 69 1.60 -4.82 10.74
C GLU A 69 0.20 -5.07 10.17
N ARG A 70 -0.74 -4.14 10.37
CA ARG A 70 -2.10 -4.26 9.82
C ARG A 70 -2.09 -4.35 8.30
N LEU A 71 -1.29 -3.53 7.63
CA LEU A 71 -1.20 -3.52 6.17
C LEU A 71 -0.67 -4.86 5.61
N ILE A 72 0.31 -5.45 6.28
CA ILE A 72 0.93 -6.72 5.89
C ILE A 72 0.01 -7.91 6.22
N VAL A 73 -0.46 -8.01 7.46
CA VAL A 73 -1.23 -9.17 7.94
C VAL A 73 -2.59 -9.27 7.24
N SER A 74 -3.26 -8.14 7.01
CA SER A 74 -4.56 -8.13 6.30
C SER A 74 -4.45 -8.38 4.80
N GLY A 75 -3.25 -8.35 4.22
CA GLY A 75 -3.04 -8.39 2.76
C GLY A 75 -3.43 -7.10 2.05
N THR A 76 -3.84 -6.05 2.77
CA THR A 76 -4.29 -4.78 2.18
C THR A 76 -3.16 -4.08 1.42
N ALA A 77 -1.91 -4.21 1.86
CA ALA A 77 -0.76 -3.66 1.14
C ALA A 77 -0.65 -4.22 -0.28
N GLY A 78 -0.87 -5.53 -0.46
CA GLY A 78 -0.86 -6.18 -1.77
C GLY A 78 -1.95 -5.63 -2.69
N TYR A 79 -3.17 -5.46 -2.18
CA TYR A 79 -4.28 -4.87 -2.93
C TYR A 79 -4.00 -3.42 -3.35
N PHE A 80 -3.50 -2.58 -2.42
CA PHE A 80 -3.14 -1.20 -2.75
C PHE A 80 -2.06 -1.13 -3.80
N LYS A 81 -1.05 -2.01 -3.70
CA LYS A 81 0.01 -2.11 -4.68
C LYS A 81 -0.50 -2.43 -6.08
N ASP A 82 -1.41 -3.40 -6.23
CA ASP A 82 -2.01 -3.74 -7.52
C ASP A 82 -2.72 -2.54 -8.15
N VAL A 83 -3.46 -1.76 -7.35
CA VAL A 83 -4.16 -0.56 -7.82
C VAL A 83 -3.17 0.54 -8.23
N ILE A 84 -2.12 0.77 -7.43
CA ILE A 84 -1.09 1.77 -7.73
C ILE A 84 -0.39 1.43 -9.05
N ASP A 85 -0.03 0.16 -9.25
CA ASP A 85 0.66 -0.28 -10.47
C ASP A 85 -0.24 -0.14 -11.70
N GLN A 86 -1.52 -0.52 -11.59
CA GLN A 86 -2.47 -0.32 -12.68
C GLN A 86 -2.57 1.16 -13.09
N VAL A 87 -2.74 2.07 -12.14
CA VAL A 87 -2.87 3.50 -12.45
C VAL A 87 -1.58 4.06 -13.05
N ARG A 88 -0.43 3.62 -12.53
CA ARG A 88 0.88 4.03 -13.07
C ARG A 88 1.06 3.57 -14.51
N ASP A 89 0.75 2.32 -14.82
CA ASP A 89 0.85 1.78 -16.17
C ASP A 89 -0.09 2.54 -17.13
N GLU A 90 -1.32 2.83 -16.70
CA GLU A 90 -2.28 3.64 -17.47
C GLU A 90 -1.79 5.08 -17.73
N GLN A 91 -1.06 5.69 -16.80
CA GLN A 91 -0.44 7.02 -17.02
C GLN A 91 0.69 6.93 -18.04
N VAL A 92 1.59 5.97 -17.89
CA VAL A 92 2.70 5.76 -18.83
C VAL A 92 2.19 5.52 -20.26
N GLN A 93 1.18 4.67 -20.43
CA GLN A 93 0.59 4.41 -21.75
C GLN A 93 -0.05 5.67 -22.36
N ARG A 94 -0.71 6.51 -21.54
CA ARG A 94 -1.28 7.79 -22.00
C ARG A 94 -0.20 8.77 -22.42
N GLU A 95 0.87 8.89 -21.64
CA GLU A 95 2.02 9.76 -21.98
C GLU A 95 2.70 9.32 -23.28
N ILE A 96 2.92 8.02 -23.46
CA ILE A 96 3.46 7.46 -24.71
C ILE A 96 2.53 7.80 -25.88
N GLY A 97 1.21 7.61 -25.74
CA GLY A 97 0.23 7.93 -26.78
C GLY A 97 0.26 9.40 -27.20
N GLN A 98 0.42 10.33 -26.25
CA GLN A 98 0.54 11.76 -26.51
C GLN A 98 1.83 12.13 -27.24
N LEU A 99 2.93 11.41 -27.00
CA LEU A 99 4.20 11.65 -27.69
C LEU A 99 4.22 11.11 -29.13
N LEU A 100 3.35 10.13 -29.44
CA LEU A 100 3.24 9.51 -30.76
C LEU A 100 2.21 10.19 -31.68
N THR A 101 1.55 11.26 -31.21
CA THR A 101 0.53 12.03 -31.95
C THR A 101 1.04 13.43 -32.27
#